data_AF-A0A1F8ME37-F1
#
_entry.id   AF-A0A1F8ME37-F1
#
_cell.length_a   1.000
_cell.length_b   1.000
_cell.length_c   1.000
_cell.angle_alpha   90.00
_cell.angle_beta   90.00
_cell.angle_gamma   90.00
#
_symmetry.space_group_name_H-M   'P 1'
#
loop_
_entity.id
_entity.type
_entity.pdbx_description
1 polymer ?
#
loop_
_entity_poly.entity_id
_entity_poly.type
_entity_poly.pdbx_seq_one_letter_code
_entity_poly.pdbx_strand_id
1 'polypeptide(L)' 'MITSIDPAGNMVKIRLDVAGKSLVSEIPSYIFDEMDLSVGKEVFLILRMRRIRAYETSR' A
#
# COMPACT_ATOMS: atom_id res chain seq x y z
N MET A 1 6.52 -5.92 -2.92
CA MET A 1 5.73 -7.16 -2.72
C MET A 1 4.67 -6.94 -1.65
N ILE A 2 3.47 -7.51 -1.79
CA ILE A 2 2.43 -7.46 -0.75
C ILE A 2 2.81 -8.38 0.41
N THR A 3 2.77 -7.86 1.64
CA THR A 3 3.14 -8.60 2.86
C THR A 3 1.95 -8.90 3.77
N SER A 4 0.90 -8.07 3.76
CA SER A 4 -0.38 -8.38 4.40
C SER A 4 -1.54 -7.67 3.73
N ILE A 5 -2.73 -8.24 3.90
CA ILE A 5 -3.99 -7.70 3.43
C ILE A 5 -4.96 -7.78 4.61
N ASP A 6 -5.37 -6.62 5.12
CA ASP A 6 -6.13 -6.49 6.35
C ASP A 6 -7.46 -5.77 6.03
N PRO A 7 -8.61 -6.47 6.03
CA PRO A 7 -9.91 -5.83 5.88
C PRO A 7 -10.18 -4.83 7.00
N ALA A 8 -10.70 -3.65 6.65
CA ALA A 8 -10.97 -2.56 7.58
C ALA A 8 -12.26 -1.82 7.18
N GLY A 9 -13.42 -2.38 7.58
CA GLY A 9 -14.72 -1.83 7.21
C GLY A 9 -14.98 -1.94 5.71
N ASN A 10 -15.27 -0.82 5.05
CA ASN A 10 -15.45 -0.73 3.59
C ASN A 10 -14.13 -0.52 2.83
N MET A 11 -13.00 -0.63 3.53
CA MET A 11 -11.65 -0.48 2.98
C MET A 11 -10.86 -1.76 3.22
N VAL A 12 -9.80 -1.94 2.45
CA VAL A 12 -8.79 -2.97 2.62
C VAL A 12 -7.44 -2.28 2.75
N LYS A 13 -6.72 -2.57 3.83
CA LYS A 13 -5.36 -2.10 4.04
C LYS A 13 -4.40 -3.13 3.46
N ILE A 14 -3.48 -2.65 2.62
CA ILE A 14 -2.49 -3.49 1.95
C ILE A 14 -1.13 -3.02 2.43
N ARG A 15 -0.42 -3.88 3.15
CA ARG A 15 0.97 -3.64 3.54
C ARG A 15 1.88 -4.16 2.45
N LEU A 16 2.87 -3.34 2.09
CA LEU A 16 3.82 -3.63 1.03
C LEU A 16 5.24 -3.46 1.55
N ASP A 17 6.13 -4.33 1.12
CA ASP A 17 7.57 -4.09 1.18
C ASP A 17 8.04 -3.46 -0.14
N VAL A 18 8.68 -2.30 -0.04
CA VAL A 18 9.26 -1.53 -1.12
C VAL A 18 10.68 -1.15 -0.74
N ALA A 19 11.67 -1.80 -1.34
CA ALA A 19 13.09 -1.57 -1.08
C ALA A 19 13.46 -1.63 0.43
N GLY A 20 12.89 -2.60 1.17
CA GLY A 20 13.11 -2.78 2.60
C GLY A 20 12.37 -1.76 3.47
N LYS A 21 11.46 -0.96 2.88
CA LYS A 21 10.56 -0.06 3.60
C LYS A 21 9.15 -0.61 3.58
N SER A 22 8.53 -0.68 4.76
CA SER A 22 7.12 -1.03 4.88
C SER A 22 6.24 0.18 4.59
N LEU A 23 5.41 0.07 3.56
CA LEU A 23 4.39 1.05 3.22
C LEU A 23 3.00 0.44 3.42
N VAL A 24 2.02 1.28 3.71
CA VAL A 24 0.61 0.89 3.80
C VAL A 24 -0.17 1.68 2.75
N SER A 25 -0.96 0.96 1.96
CA SER A 25 -1.96 1.53 1.05
C SER A 25 -3.35 1.15 1.54
N GLU A 26 -4.33 2.00 1.27
CA GLU A 26 -5.74 1.71 1.58
C GLU A 26 -6.56 1.91 0.31
N ILE A 27 -7.36 0.90 -0.04
CA ILE A 27 -8.31 0.95 -1.16
C ILE A 27 -9.69 0.50 -0.71
N PRO A 28 -10.78 0.96 -1.34
CA PRO A 28 -12.11 0.43 -1.07
C PRO A 28 -12.21 -1.07 -1.34
N SER A 29 -13.03 -1.77 -0.55
CA SER A 29 -13.20 -3.22 -0.68
C SER A 29 -13.69 -3.65 -2.06
N TYR A 30 -14.63 -2.90 -2.65
CA TYR A 30 -15.13 -3.22 -3.99
C TYR A 30 -14.05 -3.13 -5.08
N ILE A 31 -13.08 -2.21 -4.95
CA ILE A 31 -11.93 -2.14 -5.88
C ILE A 31 -11.00 -3.33 -5.61
N PHE A 32 -10.75 -3.66 -4.35
CA PHE A 32 -9.93 -4.82 -3.99
C PHE A 32 -10.51 -6.12 -4.56
N ASP A 33 -11.82 -6.33 -4.47
CA ASP A 33 -12.50 -7.55 -4.95
C ASP A 33 -12.42 -7.72 -6.48
N GLU A 34 -12.35 -6.60 -7.21
CA GLU A 34 -12.13 -6.61 -8.67
C GLU A 34 -10.66 -6.86 -9.05
N MET A 35 -9.75 -6.78 -8.09
CA MET A 35 -8.32 -6.98 -8.30
C MET A 35 -7.90 -8.38 -7.83
N ASP A 36 -7.05 -9.04 -8.63
CA ASP A 36 -6.41 -10.30 -8.23
C ASP A 36 -5.20 -10.01 -7.32
N LEU A 37 -5.42 -9.44 -6.12
CA LEU A 37 -4.35 -9.15 -5.17
C LEU A 37 -4.23 -10.25 -4.12
N SER A 38 -2.99 -10.67 -3.85
CA SER A 38 -2.69 -11.69 -2.85
C SER A 38 -1.35 -11.42 -2.17
N VAL A 39 -1.18 -11.96 -0.96
CA VAL A 39 0.10 -11.89 -0.24
C VAL A 39 1.18 -12.60 -1.06
N GLY A 40 2.37 -11.99 -1.14
CA GLY A 40 3.47 -12.47 -1.98
C GLY A 40 3.43 -11.96 -3.42
N LYS A 41 2.33 -11.34 -3.87
CA LYS A 41 2.24 -10.81 -5.23
C LYS A 41 3.08 -9.53 -5.37
N GLU A 42 3.81 -9.44 -6.48
CA GLU A 42 4.47 -8.22 -6.91
C GLU A 42 3.49 -7.31 -7.63
N VAL A 43 3.53 -6.02 -7.31
CA VAL A 43 2.59 -5.02 -7.81
C VAL A 43 3.29 -3.70 -8.06
N PHE A 44 2.75 -2.89 -8.97
CA PHE A 44 3.19 -1.51 -9.16
C PHE A 44 2.55 -0.61 -8.10
N LEU A 45 3.37 0.16 -7.40
CA LEU A 45 2.92 1.20 -6.49
C LEU A 45 3.01 2.57 -7.19
N ILE A 46 1.87 3.22 -7.41
CA ILE A 46 1.81 4.55 -8.00
C ILE A 46 1.66 5.59 -6.88
N LEU A 47 2.72 6.37 -6.65
CA LEU A 47 2.71 7.46 -5.67
C LEU A 47 2.33 8.80 -6.34
N ARG A 48 1.28 9.45 -5.84
CA ARG A 48 0.91 10.79 -6.29
C ARG A 48 1.77 11.83 -5.59
N MET A 49 2.69 12.46 -6.34
CA MET A 49 3.67 13.42 -5.81
C MET A 49 3.05 14.60 -5.03
N ARG A 50 1.86 15.05 -5.41
CA ARG A 50 1.18 16.22 -4.81
C ARG A 50 0.88 16.15 -3.30
N ARG A 51 1.01 14.98 -2.67
CA ARG A 51 0.78 14.78 -1.22
C ARG A 51 2.00 14.25 -0.47
N ILE A 52 3.14 14.14 -1.15
CA ILE A 52 4.39 13.74 -0.51
C ILE A 52 4.93 14.93 0.27
N ARG A 53 5.32 14.70 1.52
CA ARG A 53 5.98 15.70 2.37
C ARG A 53 7.41 15.26 2.60
N ALA A 54 8.34 16.15 2.33
CA ALA A 54 9.75 15.96 2.66
C ALA A 54 10.04 16.68 3.98
N TYR A 55 10.82 16.03 4.84
CA TYR A 55 11.26 16.57 6.11
C TYR A 55 12.78 16.49 6.16
N GLU A 56 13.41 17.52 6.70
CA GLU A 56 14.84 17.48 6.98
C GLU A 56 15.08 16.50 8.14
N THR A 57 16.07 15.62 7.98
CA THR A 57 16.50 14.75 9.06
C THR A 57 17.60 15.48 9.83
N SER A 58 17.35 15.84 11.08
CA SER A 58 18.41 16.29 11.99
C SER A 58 19.32 15.09 12.24
N ARG A 59 20.57 15.17 11.80
CA ARG A 59 21.61 14.21 12.17
C ARG A 59 22.19 14.57 13.53
#